data_AF-W5YUA3-F1
#
_entry.id   AF-W5YUA3-F1
#
_cell.length_a   1.000
_cell.length_b   1.000
_cell.length_c   1.000
_cell.angle_alpha   90.00
_cell.angle_beta   90.00
_cell.angle_gamma   90.00
#
_symmetry.space_group_name_H-M   'P 1'
#
loop_
_entity.id
_entity.type
_entity.pdbx_description
1 polymer ?
#
loop_
_entity_poly.entity_id
_entity_poly.type
_entity_poly.pdbx_seq_one_letter_code
_entity_poly.pdbx_strand_id
1 'polypeptide(L)'
;MAETDTTAYADILLPAAGWGEKDGTVTNSERCISRQRSFLPLPGEVKPDWWIMANVARELGYGEAFGYQRPADIFREHAALSGIAVQASGGCRQFDIDCLKTLSDSEYDQFEPLQWPVSVTPEGGIAGTRRLFGQGGFATPDGRARMVPIHTVSVGQQPSPAQPLVVNAGRIRDQWHTMTRTALAPSCSPTGRSRLLRCTPTMPRR
;
A
#
# COMPACT_ATOMS: atom_id res chain seq x y z
N MET A 1 -8.55 19.20 -3.31
CA MET A 1 -8.16 18.10 -2.41
C MET A 1 -7.67 18.59 -1.04
N ALA A 2 -7.65 19.90 -0.77
CA ALA A 2 -7.25 20.44 0.53
C ALA A 2 -8.29 20.21 1.65
N GLU A 3 -9.57 20.06 1.29
CA GLU A 3 -10.67 19.87 2.24
C GLU A 3 -11.07 18.39 2.31
N THR A 4 -10.85 17.79 3.48
CA THR A 4 -11.22 16.42 3.82
C THR A 4 -11.69 16.39 5.28
N ASP A 5 -12.43 15.36 5.68
CA ASP A 5 -12.89 15.20 7.07
C ASP A 5 -11.71 15.26 8.07
N THR A 6 -10.53 14.76 7.69
CA THR A 6 -9.32 14.80 8.55
C THR A 6 -8.68 16.19 8.59
N THR A 7 -8.61 16.90 7.45
CA THR A 7 -7.94 18.21 7.39
C THR A 7 -8.71 19.28 8.15
N ALA A 8 -10.02 19.09 8.38
CA ALA A 8 -10.84 19.98 9.21
C ALA A 8 -10.41 20.03 10.69
N TYR A 9 -9.64 19.05 11.17
CA TYR A 9 -9.14 18.97 12.55
C TYR A 9 -7.62 19.07 12.64
N ALA A 10 -6.94 19.36 11.54
CA ALA A 10 -5.48 19.41 11.52
C ALA A 10 -4.97 20.81 11.88
N ASP A 11 -4.02 20.88 12.81
CA ASP A 11 -3.31 22.13 13.12
C ASP A 11 -2.32 22.51 12.02
N ILE A 12 -1.74 21.50 11.36
CA ILE A 12 -0.72 21.67 10.31
C ILE A 12 -1.08 20.82 9.09
N LEU A 13 -1.03 21.43 7.91
CA LEU A 13 -1.25 20.78 6.63
C LEU A 13 -0.02 20.92 5.75
N LEU A 14 0.57 19.79 5.36
CA LEU A 14 1.72 19.74 4.47
C LEU A 14 1.28 19.24 3.09
N PRO A 15 1.39 20.06 2.02
CA PRO A 15 0.88 19.70 0.70
C PRO A 15 1.77 18.63 0.05
N ALA A 16 1.23 17.41 -0.03
CA ALA A 16 1.91 16.26 -0.62
C ALA A 16 1.54 16.02 -2.08
N ALA A 17 2.48 15.49 -2.85
CA ALA A 17 2.29 15.17 -4.26
C ALA A 17 1.10 14.22 -4.50
N GLY A 18 0.48 14.32 -5.67
CA GLY A 18 -0.54 13.40 -6.17
C GLY A 18 0.05 12.21 -6.93
N TRP A 19 -0.78 11.24 -7.30
CA TRP A 19 -0.32 10.03 -8.02
C TRP A 19 0.45 10.32 -9.31
N GLY A 20 -0.04 11.24 -10.16
CA GLY A 20 0.61 11.58 -11.43
C GLY A 20 1.86 12.46 -11.29
N GLU A 21 2.09 13.00 -10.10
CA GLU A 21 3.20 13.91 -9.78
C GLU A 21 4.34 13.17 -9.04
N LYS A 22 4.05 12.00 -8.45
CA LYS A 22 5.01 11.20 -7.68
C LYS A 22 5.81 10.26 -8.56
N ASP A 23 7.10 10.18 -8.25
CA ASP A 23 8.01 9.13 -8.70
C ASP A 23 8.27 8.11 -7.57
N GLY A 24 8.39 6.83 -7.92
CA GLY A 24 8.68 5.76 -6.97
C GLY A 24 8.36 4.36 -7.51
N THR A 25 8.04 3.46 -6.59
CA THR A 25 7.58 2.09 -6.89
C THR A 25 6.28 1.77 -6.16
N VAL A 26 5.43 0.95 -6.78
CA VAL A 26 4.19 0.44 -6.18
C VAL A 26 4.17 -1.09 -6.25
N THR A 27 3.51 -1.72 -5.29
CA THR A 27 3.34 -3.18 -5.25
C THR A 27 1.86 -3.52 -5.33
N ASN A 28 1.48 -4.39 -6.26
CA ASN A 28 0.10 -4.85 -6.42
C ASN A 28 -0.19 -6.11 -5.57
N SER A 29 -1.44 -6.60 -5.61
CA SER A 29 -1.90 -7.75 -4.80
C SER A 29 -1.24 -9.08 -5.14
N GLU A 30 -0.63 -9.20 -6.32
CA GLU A 30 0.13 -10.38 -6.72
C GLU A 30 1.64 -10.23 -6.47
N ARG A 31 2.04 -9.25 -5.63
CA ARG A 31 3.43 -8.99 -5.22
C ARG A 31 4.31 -8.38 -6.31
N CYS A 32 3.73 -7.93 -7.41
CA CYS A 32 4.49 -7.31 -8.50
C CYS A 32 4.84 -5.87 -8.13
N ILE A 33 6.13 -5.58 -8.03
CA ILE A 33 6.70 -4.25 -7.87
C ILE A 33 6.79 -3.63 -9.27
N SER A 34 6.35 -2.39 -9.44
CA SER A 34 6.44 -1.67 -10.71
C SER A 34 6.84 -0.22 -10.49
N ARG A 35 7.54 0.37 -11.47
CA ARG A 35 7.88 1.80 -11.44
C ARG A 35 6.66 2.67 -11.68
N GLN A 36 6.42 3.58 -10.75
CA GLN A 36 5.52 4.72 -10.94
C GLN A 36 6.37 5.94 -11.29
N ARG A 37 6.21 6.48 -12.50
CA ARG A 37 6.95 7.66 -12.96
C ARG A 37 6.04 8.87 -12.95
N SER A 38 6.56 10.00 -12.49
CA SER A 38 5.85 11.28 -12.59
C SER A 38 5.67 11.66 -14.05
N PHE A 39 4.46 12.07 -14.43
CA PHE A 39 4.16 12.61 -15.77
C PHE A 39 3.53 14.01 -15.71
N LEU A 40 3.33 14.54 -14.50
CA LEU A 40 2.93 15.92 -14.25
C LEU A 40 3.97 16.62 -13.38
N PRO A 41 4.21 17.92 -13.57
CA PRO A 41 5.03 18.71 -12.66
C PRO A 41 4.33 18.84 -11.30
N LEU A 42 5.11 19.06 -10.25
CA LEU A 42 4.57 19.37 -8.92
C LEU A 42 3.87 20.75 -8.94
N PRO A 43 2.61 20.86 -8.49
CA PRO A 43 1.91 22.13 -8.48
C PRO A 43 2.30 22.98 -7.26
N GLY A 44 2.69 24.24 -7.50
CA GLY A 44 3.00 25.20 -6.44
C GLY A 44 4.10 24.72 -5.49
N GLU A 45 3.80 24.69 -4.19
CA GLU A 45 4.74 24.28 -3.13
C GLU A 45 4.68 22.79 -2.78
N VAL A 46 3.90 22.00 -3.52
CA VAL A 46 3.73 20.57 -3.28
C VAL A 46 5.08 19.84 -3.32
N LYS A 47 5.30 18.94 -2.35
CA LYS A 47 6.50 18.10 -2.28
C LYS A 47 6.13 16.61 -2.18
N PRO A 48 7.00 15.70 -2.67
CA PRO A 48 6.83 14.27 -2.40
C PRO A 48 6.83 13.97 -0.90
N ASP A 49 6.07 12.97 -0.45
CA ASP A 49 5.94 12.65 0.98
C ASP A 49 7.29 12.28 1.61
N TRP A 50 8.14 11.56 0.87
CA TRP A 50 9.48 11.20 1.36
C TRP A 50 10.33 12.44 1.64
N TRP A 51 10.20 13.48 0.80
CA TRP A 51 10.94 14.73 0.96
C TRP A 51 10.44 15.48 2.19
N ILE A 52 9.12 15.50 2.40
CA ILE A 52 8.50 16.10 3.59
C ILE A 52 9.02 15.41 4.85
N MET A 53 8.98 14.07 4.88
CA MET A 53 9.46 13.28 6.01
C MET A 53 10.96 13.49 6.27
N ALA A 54 11.78 13.49 5.23
CA ALA A 54 13.21 13.75 5.34
C ALA A 54 13.51 15.16 5.88
N ASN A 55 12.72 16.17 5.50
CA ASN A 55 12.89 17.52 6.03
C ASN A 55 12.46 17.65 7.48
N VAL A 56 11.35 17.01 7.88
CA VAL A 56 10.97 16.95 9.30
C VAL A 56 12.06 16.26 10.12
N ALA A 57 12.59 15.13 9.64
CA ALA A 57 13.69 14.43 10.30
C ALA A 57 14.96 15.31 10.42
N ARG A 58 15.27 16.10 9.38
CA ARG A 58 16.37 17.06 9.39
C ARG A 58 16.19 18.13 10.47
N GLU A 59 15.00 18.73 10.59
CA GLU A 59 14.71 19.70 11.64
C GLU A 59 14.79 19.09 13.06
N LEU A 60 14.54 17.78 13.18
CA LEU A 60 14.68 17.04 14.44
C LEU A 60 16.12 16.55 14.73
N GLY A 61 17.10 16.88 13.88
CA GLY A 61 18.51 16.50 14.06
C GLY A 61 18.90 15.15 13.47
N TYR A 62 18.02 14.48 12.71
CA TYR A 62 18.28 13.20 12.04
C TYR A 62 18.61 13.33 10.56
N GLY A 63 19.13 14.49 10.13
CA GLY A 63 19.38 14.79 8.71
C GLY A 63 20.28 13.76 8.01
N GLU A 64 21.31 13.25 8.70
CA GLU A 64 22.22 12.23 8.16
C GLU A 64 21.52 10.90 7.88
N ALA A 65 20.58 10.50 8.74
CA ALA A 65 19.83 9.25 8.59
C ALA A 65 18.76 9.32 7.48
N PHE A 66 18.36 10.52 7.07
CA PHE A 66 17.33 10.76 6.05
C PHE A 66 17.88 11.52 4.84
N GLY A 67 19.17 11.37 4.54
CA GLY A 67 19.89 12.06 3.46
C GLY A 67 19.50 11.66 2.03
N TYR A 68 18.29 11.16 1.80
CA TYR A 68 17.81 10.71 0.49
C TYR A 68 17.74 11.87 -0.50
N GLN A 69 18.28 11.66 -1.69
CA GLN A 69 18.24 12.63 -2.79
C GLN A 69 17.11 12.29 -3.77
N ARG A 70 16.75 11.01 -3.87
CA ARG A 70 15.73 10.53 -4.81
C ARG A 70 15.05 9.24 -4.34
N PRO A 71 13.89 8.88 -4.92
CA PRO A 71 13.19 7.63 -4.58
C PRO A 71 14.05 6.35 -4.69
N ALA A 72 15.04 6.34 -5.59
CA ALA A 72 15.97 5.21 -5.74
C ALA A 72 16.79 4.94 -4.46
N ASP A 73 17.17 5.98 -3.70
CA ASP A 73 17.91 5.81 -2.44
C ASP A 73 17.08 5.05 -1.41
N ILE A 74 15.82 5.46 -1.27
CA ILE A 74 14.85 4.86 -0.36
C ILE A 74 14.56 3.42 -0.80
N PHE A 75 14.42 3.18 -2.10
CA PHE A 75 14.21 1.84 -2.63
C PHE A 75 15.38 0.91 -2.31
N ARG A 76 16.63 1.38 -2.49
CA ARG A 76 17.84 0.60 -2.16
C ARG A 76 17.92 0.28 -0.67
N GLU A 77 17.63 1.25 0.20
CA GLU A 77 17.59 1.01 1.64
C GLU A 77 16.48 0.01 2.00
N HIS A 78 15.28 0.19 1.46
CA HIS A 78 14.17 -0.73 1.67
C HIS A 78 14.51 -2.15 1.21
N ALA A 79 15.23 -2.27 0.09
CA ALA A 79 15.70 -3.54 -0.42
C ALA A 79 16.68 -4.21 0.55
N ALA A 80 17.68 -3.48 1.04
CA ALA A 80 18.62 -4.02 2.04
C ALA A 80 17.91 -4.45 3.34
N LEU A 81 16.94 -3.65 3.82
CA LEU A 81 16.15 -3.97 5.01
C LEU A 81 15.29 -5.23 4.83
N SER A 82 14.87 -5.54 3.59
CA SER A 82 14.14 -6.78 3.30
C SER A 82 15.00 -8.01 3.60
N GLY A 83 16.26 -8.02 3.17
CA GLY A 83 17.21 -9.11 3.43
C GLY A 83 17.53 -9.27 4.92
N ILE A 84 17.75 -8.15 5.62
CA ILE A 84 17.95 -8.16 7.08
C ILE A 84 16.74 -8.80 7.78
N ALA A 85 15.52 -8.46 7.36
CA ALA A 85 14.33 -9.03 7.99
C ALA A 85 14.12 -10.52 7.66
N VAL A 86 14.53 -10.97 6.47
CA VAL A 86 14.55 -12.40 6.13
C VAL A 86 15.51 -13.14 7.06
N GLN A 87 16.73 -12.63 7.23
CA GLN A 87 17.73 -13.19 8.14
C GLN A 87 17.24 -13.23 9.59
N ALA A 88 16.71 -12.11 10.10
CA ALA A 88 16.17 -12.02 11.46
C ALA A 88 14.99 -12.97 11.71
N SER A 89 14.26 -13.34 10.66
CA SER A 89 13.15 -14.30 10.73
C SER A 89 13.57 -15.77 10.56
N GLY A 90 14.87 -16.06 10.44
CA GLY A 90 15.36 -17.40 10.12
C GLY A 90 14.87 -17.91 8.77
N GLY A 91 14.67 -17.01 7.79
CA GLY A 91 14.15 -17.35 6.46
C GLY A 91 12.64 -17.51 6.35
N CYS A 92 11.87 -17.30 7.43
CA CYS A 92 10.41 -17.44 7.38
C CYS A 92 9.74 -16.33 6.56
N ARG A 93 10.30 -15.11 6.54
CA ARG A 93 9.77 -13.98 5.76
C ARG A 93 10.06 -14.19 4.28
N GLN A 94 9.04 -13.99 3.44
CA GLN A 94 9.12 -14.23 1.99
C GLN A 94 9.37 -12.96 1.16
N PHE A 95 9.19 -11.78 1.75
CA PHE A 95 9.50 -10.52 1.08
C PHE A 95 11.02 -10.33 1.12
N ASP A 96 11.66 -10.67 0.01
CA ASP A 96 13.09 -10.48 -0.21
C ASP A 96 13.33 -9.84 -1.57
N ILE A 97 13.93 -8.67 -1.55
CA ILE A 97 14.41 -7.96 -2.72
C ILE A 97 15.83 -7.41 -2.48
N ASP A 98 16.58 -7.99 -1.53
CA ASP A 98 17.92 -7.53 -1.12
C ASP A 98 18.90 -7.43 -2.30
N CYS A 99 18.77 -8.33 -3.27
CA CYS A 99 19.58 -8.29 -4.49
C CYS A 99 19.42 -6.98 -5.30
N LEU A 100 18.36 -6.21 -5.07
CA LEU A 100 18.10 -4.93 -5.74
C LEU A 100 18.70 -3.71 -5.00
N LYS A 101 19.35 -3.91 -3.84
CA LYS A 101 19.94 -2.78 -3.07
C LYS A 101 21.09 -2.07 -3.77
N THR A 102 21.69 -2.71 -4.76
CA THR A 102 22.82 -2.16 -5.54
C THR A 102 22.40 -1.64 -6.92
N LEU A 103 21.10 -1.56 -7.22
CA LEU A 103 20.63 -0.98 -8.48
C LEU A 103 21.17 0.44 -8.64
N SER A 104 21.80 0.69 -9.78
CA SER A 104 22.11 2.04 -10.23
C SER A 104 20.83 2.83 -10.46
N ASP A 105 20.96 4.16 -10.52
CA ASP A 105 19.82 5.02 -10.81
C ASP A 105 19.22 4.74 -12.20
N SER A 106 20.06 4.41 -13.19
CA SER A 106 19.60 4.05 -14.53
C SER A 106 18.80 2.74 -14.52
N GLU A 107 19.26 1.72 -13.79
CA GLU A 107 18.52 0.46 -13.68
C GLU A 107 17.22 0.63 -12.88
N TYR A 108 17.21 1.47 -11.84
CA TYR A 108 15.98 1.85 -11.14
C TYR A 108 14.99 2.56 -12.07
N ASP A 109 15.46 3.49 -12.89
CA ASP A 109 14.62 4.24 -13.82
C ASP A 109 14.09 3.36 -14.97
N GLN A 110 14.80 2.29 -15.31
CA GLN A 110 14.40 1.28 -16.30
C GLN A 110 13.78 0.03 -15.66
N PHE A 111 13.48 0.06 -14.35
CA PHE A 111 13.05 -1.13 -13.63
C PHE A 111 11.73 -1.66 -14.19
N GLU A 112 11.79 -2.91 -14.65
CA GLU A 112 10.66 -3.65 -15.19
C GLU A 112 9.87 -4.34 -14.08
N PRO A 113 8.56 -4.58 -14.26
CA PRO A 113 7.73 -5.21 -13.24
C PRO A 113 8.24 -6.58 -12.78
N LEU A 114 8.41 -6.77 -11.47
CA LEU A 114 8.92 -8.01 -10.88
C LEU A 114 8.12 -8.44 -9.65
N GLN A 115 7.74 -9.73 -9.60
CA GLN A 115 7.09 -10.32 -8.42
C GLN A 115 8.12 -10.74 -7.39
N TRP A 116 7.99 -10.28 -6.15
CA TRP A 116 8.87 -10.72 -5.07
C TRP A 116 8.48 -12.12 -4.54
N PRO A 117 9.42 -12.88 -3.95
CA PRO A 117 10.85 -12.55 -3.80
C PRO A 117 11.63 -12.53 -5.12
N VAL A 118 12.68 -11.70 -5.16
CA VAL A 118 13.56 -11.50 -6.31
C VAL A 118 14.95 -12.06 -5.98
N SER A 119 15.49 -12.88 -6.87
CA SER A 119 16.80 -13.51 -6.71
C SER A 119 17.68 -13.30 -7.94
N VAL A 120 18.99 -13.42 -7.73
CA VAL A 120 19.96 -13.46 -8.83
C VAL A 120 19.93 -14.85 -9.49
N THR A 121 19.87 -14.91 -10.82
CA THR A 121 19.91 -16.17 -11.57
C THR A 121 21.35 -16.68 -11.68
N PRO A 122 21.57 -17.98 -11.97
CA PRO A 122 22.92 -18.52 -12.18
C PRO A 122 23.73 -17.79 -13.25
N GLU A 123 23.06 -17.18 -14.23
CA GLU A 123 23.64 -16.41 -15.33
C GLU A 123 23.95 -14.95 -14.94
N GLY A 124 23.69 -14.56 -13.69
CA GLY A 124 23.92 -13.21 -13.17
C GLY A 124 22.78 -12.21 -13.44
N GLY A 125 21.64 -12.67 -13.96
CA GLY A 125 20.44 -11.84 -14.13
C GLY A 125 19.62 -11.71 -12.86
N ILE A 126 18.51 -10.96 -12.90
CA ILE A 126 17.51 -10.92 -11.82
C ILE A 126 16.21 -11.59 -12.26
N ALA A 127 15.59 -12.36 -11.37
CA ALA A 127 14.32 -13.01 -11.62
C ALA A 127 13.37 -12.90 -10.42
N GLY A 128 12.11 -12.59 -10.71
CA GLY A 128 11.04 -12.60 -9.72
C GLY A 128 10.39 -13.98 -9.54
N THR A 129 9.66 -14.14 -8.44
CA THR A 129 8.99 -15.40 -8.08
C THR A 129 7.48 -15.35 -8.38
N ARG A 130 7.07 -16.02 -9.46
CA ARG A 130 5.67 -16.06 -9.91
C ARG A 130 4.71 -16.68 -8.89
N ARG A 131 5.08 -17.84 -8.33
CA ARG A 131 4.24 -18.60 -7.40
C ARG A 131 5.02 -18.97 -6.14
N LEU A 132 4.59 -18.43 -5.01
CA LEU A 132 5.07 -18.87 -3.70
C LEU A 132 4.51 -20.24 -3.34
N PHE A 133 5.31 -21.03 -2.62
CA PHE A 133 4.95 -22.32 -2.05
C PHE A 133 4.48 -23.39 -3.06
N GLY A 134 4.70 -23.17 -4.36
CA GLY A 134 4.32 -24.12 -5.41
C GLY A 134 5.02 -25.48 -5.27
N GLN A 135 6.17 -25.51 -4.60
CA GLN A 135 6.98 -26.69 -4.29
C GLN A 135 7.02 -27.00 -2.78
N GLY A 136 6.11 -26.43 -1.98
CA GLY A 136 6.16 -26.50 -0.51
C GLY A 136 7.04 -25.40 0.10
N GLY A 137 7.61 -25.64 1.28
CA GLY A 137 8.43 -24.65 1.99
C GLY A 137 7.60 -23.49 2.54
N PHE A 138 6.50 -23.81 3.22
CA PHE A 138 5.62 -22.81 3.83
C PHE A 138 6.38 -21.98 4.87
N ALA A 139 5.94 -20.74 5.10
CA ALA A 139 6.49 -19.82 6.10
C ALA A 139 6.15 -20.27 7.55
N THR A 140 6.49 -21.50 7.89
CA THR A 140 6.36 -22.12 9.20
C THR A 140 7.71 -22.73 9.59
N PRO A 141 8.00 -22.89 10.89
CA PRO A 141 9.29 -23.43 11.35
C PRO A 141 9.65 -24.82 10.78
N ASP A 142 8.65 -25.62 10.44
CA ASP A 142 8.81 -26.98 9.88
C ASP A 142 8.59 -27.04 8.35
N GLY A 143 8.33 -25.89 7.71
CA GLY A 143 8.09 -25.78 6.27
C GLY A 143 6.78 -26.39 5.77
N ARG A 144 5.88 -26.83 6.66
CA ARG A 144 4.61 -27.51 6.32
C ARG A 144 3.41 -26.58 6.43
N ALA A 145 2.44 -26.76 5.52
CA ALA A 145 1.14 -26.12 5.66
C ALA A 145 0.43 -26.59 6.93
N ARG A 146 -0.25 -25.68 7.62
CA ARG A 146 -1.02 -25.98 8.82
C ARG A 146 -2.51 -25.99 8.50
N MET A 147 -3.17 -27.11 8.77
CA MET A 147 -4.64 -27.16 8.80
C MET A 147 -5.09 -26.64 10.15
N VAL A 148 -5.89 -25.56 10.15
CA VAL A 148 -6.40 -24.95 11.38
C VAL A 148 -7.89 -25.30 11.49
N PRO A 149 -8.33 -25.97 12.57
CA PRO A 149 -9.74 -26.21 12.79
C PRO A 149 -10.46 -24.89 13.04
N ILE A 150 -11.59 -24.68 12.36
CA ILE A 150 -12.43 -23.50 12.55
C ILE A 150 -13.73 -23.93 13.23
N HIS A 151 -14.04 -23.29 14.36
CA HIS A 151 -15.32 -23.44 15.03
C HIS A 151 -16.22 -22.25 14.67
N THR A 152 -17.44 -22.54 14.24
CA THR A 152 -18.43 -21.50 13.98
C THR A 152 -18.88 -20.90 15.30
N VAL A 153 -18.73 -19.58 15.45
CA VAL A 153 -19.26 -18.81 16.57
C VAL A 153 -20.31 -17.84 16.07
N SER A 154 -21.28 -17.51 16.94
CA SER A 154 -22.26 -16.48 16.62
C SER A 154 -21.60 -15.10 16.56
N VAL A 155 -22.17 -14.22 15.74
CA VAL A 155 -21.78 -12.80 15.72
C VAL A 155 -22.07 -12.17 17.08
N GLY A 156 -21.13 -11.38 17.61
CA GLY A 156 -21.25 -10.79 18.95
C GLY A 156 -22.44 -9.84 19.11
N GLN A 157 -22.77 -9.07 18.06
CA GLN A 157 -23.95 -8.22 18.04
C GLN A 157 -25.11 -8.95 17.35
N GLN A 158 -26.15 -9.27 18.13
CA GLN A 158 -27.40 -9.80 17.63
C GLN A 158 -28.46 -8.70 17.56
N PRO A 159 -29.34 -8.70 16.55
CA PRO A 159 -30.49 -7.80 16.52
C PRO A 159 -31.34 -7.95 17.78
N SER A 160 -31.88 -6.83 18.26
CA SER A 160 -32.80 -6.78 19.39
C SER A 160 -34.04 -5.95 19.02
N PRO A 161 -35.12 -5.96 19.82
CA PRO A 161 -36.25 -5.06 19.59
C PRO A 161 -35.87 -3.58 19.53
N ALA A 162 -34.84 -3.15 20.28
CA ALA A 162 -34.32 -1.78 20.27
C ALA A 162 -33.38 -1.51 19.08
N GLN A 163 -32.72 -2.54 18.55
CA GLN A 163 -31.78 -2.47 17.42
C GLN A 163 -32.08 -3.61 16.43
N PRO A 164 -33.16 -3.53 15.64
CA PRO A 164 -33.65 -4.65 14.85
C PRO A 164 -32.86 -4.87 13.55
N LEU A 165 -31.93 -3.97 13.22
CA LEU A 165 -31.19 -3.99 11.97
C LEU A 165 -29.78 -4.52 12.15
N VAL A 166 -29.34 -5.38 11.23
CA VAL A 166 -27.93 -5.69 11.04
C VAL A 166 -27.36 -4.65 10.07
N VAL A 167 -26.40 -3.85 10.54
CA VAL A 167 -25.71 -2.86 9.70
C VAL A 167 -24.42 -3.47 9.20
N ASN A 168 -24.24 -3.45 7.87
CA ASN A 168 -22.99 -3.87 7.24
C ASN A 168 -22.40 -2.71 6.43
N ALA A 169 -21.08 -2.63 6.36
CA ALA A 169 -20.34 -1.70 5.54
C ALA A 169 -19.69 -2.43 4.37
N GLY A 170 -19.62 -1.76 3.22
CA GLY A 170 -19.05 -2.34 2.01
C GLY A 170 -18.45 -1.28 1.09
N ARG A 171 -17.86 -1.73 -0.01
CA ARG A 171 -17.35 -0.84 -1.06
C ARG A 171 -18.41 -0.63 -2.12
N ILE A 172 -18.44 0.57 -2.69
CA ILE A 172 -19.25 0.90 -3.87
C ILE A 172 -18.29 0.89 -5.06
N ARG A 173 -18.68 0.21 -6.15
CA ARG A 173 -17.84 0.02 -7.35
C ARG A 173 -17.16 1.30 -7.83
N ASP A 174 -17.92 2.40 -7.89
CA ASP A 174 -17.49 3.65 -8.53
C ASP A 174 -16.81 4.63 -7.55
N GLN A 175 -16.64 4.23 -6.29
CA GLN A 175 -16.10 5.11 -5.24
C GLN A 175 -14.90 4.47 -4.55
N TRP A 176 -13.84 5.26 -4.40
CA TRP A 176 -12.62 4.81 -3.75
C TRP A 176 -12.51 5.42 -2.34
N HIS A 177 -12.52 4.55 -1.34
CA HIS A 177 -12.40 4.89 0.08
C HIS A 177 -13.25 6.10 0.50
N THR A 178 -12.61 7.16 1.00
CA THR A 178 -13.23 8.39 1.53
C THR A 178 -13.74 9.33 0.44
N MET A 179 -13.67 8.90 -0.83
CA MET A 179 -14.21 9.63 -1.99
C MET A 179 -13.56 11.00 -2.24
N THR A 180 -12.45 11.33 -1.57
CA THR A 180 -11.75 12.63 -1.69
C THR A 180 -11.27 12.95 -3.12
N ARG A 181 -11.24 11.94 -4.00
CA ARG A 181 -10.99 12.08 -5.45
C ARG A 181 -12.19 11.69 -6.28
N THR A 182 -12.70 10.47 -6.09
CA THR A 182 -13.75 9.90 -6.93
C THR A 182 -15.08 10.64 -6.83
N ALA A 183 -15.36 11.35 -5.72
CA ALA A 183 -16.54 12.22 -5.63
C ALA A 183 -16.42 13.51 -6.46
N LEU A 184 -15.20 13.90 -6.82
CA LEU A 184 -14.92 15.10 -7.62
C LEU A 184 -14.98 14.81 -9.12
N ALA A 185 -14.88 13.53 -9.51
CA ALA A 185 -14.92 13.09 -10.91
C ALA A 185 -16.38 12.82 -11.33
N PRO A 186 -16.93 13.54 -12.33
CA PRO A 186 -18.33 13.40 -12.74
C PRO A 186 -18.72 11.97 -13.11
N SER A 187 -17.83 11.24 -13.81
CA SER A 187 -18.06 9.85 -14.23
C SER A 187 -18.14 8.86 -13.07
N CYS A 188 -17.55 9.18 -11.92
CA CYS A 188 -17.57 8.33 -10.73
C CYS A 188 -18.74 8.66 -9.78
N SER A 189 -19.44 9.79 -9.98
CA SER A 189 -20.52 10.25 -9.10
C SER A 189 -21.87 10.46 -9.82
N PRO A 190 -22.40 9.44 -10.51
CA PRO A 190 -23.66 9.56 -11.25
C PRO A 190 -24.87 9.87 -10.35
N THR A 191 -24.80 9.53 -9.05
CA THR A 191 -25.88 9.74 -8.07
C THR A 191 -25.56 10.86 -7.05
N GLY A 192 -24.57 11.71 -7.30
CA GLY A 192 -24.12 12.75 -6.37
C GLY A 192 -23.22 12.25 -5.23
N ARG A 193 -22.83 13.18 -4.32
CA ARG A 193 -21.85 12.95 -3.23
C ARG A 193 -22.50 12.48 -1.92
N SER A 194 -23.49 11.60 -1.99
CA SER A 194 -24.26 11.19 -0.81
C SER A 194 -23.86 9.80 -0.31
N ARG A 195 -23.81 9.64 1.01
CA ARG A 195 -23.71 8.32 1.65
C ARG A 195 -25.03 7.58 1.40
N LEU A 196 -24.95 6.35 0.91
CA LEU A 196 -26.11 5.55 0.58
C LEU A 196 -26.26 4.41 1.58
N LEU A 197 -27.49 4.20 2.05
CA LEU A 197 -27.89 3.00 2.78
C LEU A 197 -28.77 2.16 1.86
N ARG A 198 -28.39 0.90 1.63
CA ARG A 198 -29.26 -0.07 0.95
C ARG A 198 -30.03 -0.85 1.99
N CYS A 199 -31.36 -0.75 1.95
CA CYS A 199 -32.26 -1.53 2.80
C CYS A 199 -32.93 -2.64 1.99
N THR A 200 -33.26 -3.75 2.63
CA THR A 200 -34.04 -4.82 1.99
C THR A 200 -35.48 -4.34 1.71
N PRO A 201 -36.05 -4.63 0.53
CA PRO A 201 -37.37 -4.09 0.13
C PRO A 201 -38.53 -4.50 1.05
N THR A 202 -38.39 -5.62 1.77
CA THR A 202 -39.40 -6.17 2.67
C THR A 202 -39.34 -5.58 4.09
N MET A 203 -38.45 -4.61 4.36
CA MET A 203 -38.51 -3.89 5.62
C MET A 203 -39.85 -3.14 5.74
N PRO A 204 -40.61 -3.33 6.83
CA PRO A 204 -41.85 -2.60 7.03
C PRO A 204 -41.54 -1.10 7.04
N ARG A 205 -42.25 -0.34 6.21
CA ARG A 205 -42.26 1.12 6.30
C ARG A 205 -42.86 1.46 7.67
N ARG A 206 -42.01 1.88 8.61
CA ARG A 206 -42.48 2.50 9.85
C ARG A 206 -42.85 3.94 9.61
#